data_AF-A0A4Q5S304-F1
#
_entry.id   AF-A0A4Q5S304-F1
#
_cell.length_a   1.000
_cell.length_b   1.000
_cell.length_c   1.000
_cell.angle_alpha   90.00
_cell.angle_beta   90.00
_cell.angle_gamma   90.00
#
_symmetry.space_group_name_H-M   'P 1'
#
loop_
_entity.id
_entity.type
_entity.pdbx_description
1 polymer ?
#
loop_
_entity_poly.entity_id
_entity_poly.type
_entity_poly.pdbx_seq_one_letter_code
_entity_poly.pdbx_strand_id
1 'polypeptide(L)'
;MSIDRAGLALAAGSMLAGGIVLGLLALGGQRDPLTLTSGWMIGTLFSGIALTAVGGPLWLVMHVAGLRKPHHAALVGAVTAMAIFVGAQTYGFGIFQMPPMDNGAWIYRWLSALASSAVLALIAALIGLVMWRVAYRRQT
;
A
#
# COMPACT_ATOMS: atom_id res chain seq x y z
N MET A 1 18.47 5.06 -13.29
CA MET A 1 17.53 3.94 -13.16
C MET A 1 17.03 3.66 -14.57
N SER A 2 17.17 2.44 -15.08
CA SER A 2 16.59 2.09 -16.38
C SER A 2 15.09 1.86 -16.24
N ILE A 3 14.36 1.99 -17.36
CA ILE A 3 12.92 1.72 -17.39
C ILE A 3 12.59 0.27 -17.02
N ASP A 4 13.46 -0.68 -17.37
CA ASP A 4 13.33 -2.09 -17.01
C ASP A 4 13.34 -2.30 -15.49
N ARG A 5 14.21 -1.56 -14.78
CA ARG A 5 14.27 -1.60 -13.31
C ARG A 5 13.01 -1.03 -12.68
N ALA A 6 12.42 -0.01 -13.29
CA ALA A 6 11.14 0.55 -12.85
C ALA A 6 10.02 -0.48 -13.00
N GLY A 7 9.95 -1.15 -14.15
CA GLY A 7 8.99 -2.22 -14.41
C GLY A 7 9.14 -3.39 -13.43
N LEU A 8 10.38 -3.86 -13.19
CA LEU A 8 10.65 -4.92 -12.23
C LEU A 8 10.30 -4.53 -10.79
N ALA A 9 10.57 -3.28 -10.39
CA ALA A 9 10.20 -2.80 -9.07
C ALA A 9 8.66 -2.77 -8.91
N LEU A 10 7.94 -2.27 -9.91
CA LEU A 10 6.47 -2.27 -9.94
C LEU A 10 5.90 -3.69 -9.86
N ALA A 11 6.43 -4.62 -10.66
CA ALA A 11 6.03 -6.02 -10.64
C ALA A 11 6.28 -6.68 -9.27
N ALA A 12 7.45 -6.44 -8.67
CA ALA A 12 7.76 -6.96 -7.34
C ALA A 12 6.82 -6.39 -6.27
N GLY A 13 6.55 -5.08 -6.31
CA GLY A 13 5.63 -4.44 -5.38
C GLY A 13 4.20 -4.96 -5.50
N SER A 14 3.69 -5.11 -6.72
CA SER A 14 2.34 -5.60 -6.98
C SER A 14 2.17 -7.08 -6.62
N MET A 15 3.16 -7.93 -6.91
CA MET A 15 3.16 -9.34 -6.51
C MET A 15 3.18 -9.50 -4.99
N LEU A 16 3.99 -8.70 -4.28
CA LEU A 16 4.01 -8.71 -2.81
C LEU A 16 2.67 -8.31 -2.23
N ALA A 17 2.06 -7.24 -2.74
CA ALA A 17 0.75 -6.80 -2.29
C ALA A 17 -0.35 -7.84 -2.56
N GLY A 18 -0.33 -8.49 -3.74
CA GLY A 18 -1.21 -9.64 -4.01
C GLY A 18 -0.95 -10.82 -3.07
N GLY A 19 0.30 -11.06 -2.69
CA GLY A 19 0.68 -12.06 -1.69
C GLY A 19 0.05 -11.83 -0.33
N ILE A 20 -0.21 -10.57 0.04
CA ILE A 20 -0.94 -10.22 1.27
C ILE A 20 -2.40 -10.63 1.13
N VAL A 21 -3.04 -10.35 -0.01
CA VAL A 21 -4.42 -10.81 -0.29
C VAL A 21 -4.51 -12.33 -0.19
N LEU A 22 -3.56 -13.04 -0.81
CA LEU A 22 -3.47 -14.49 -0.72
C LEU A 22 -3.35 -14.97 0.75
N GLY A 23 -2.48 -14.34 1.54
CA GLY A 23 -2.32 -14.65 2.95
C GLY A 23 -3.59 -14.41 3.76
N LEU A 24 -4.30 -13.31 3.51
CA LEU A 24 -5.58 -13.01 4.15
C LEU A 24 -6.66 -14.02 3.78
N LEU A 25 -6.75 -14.44 2.52
CA LEU A 25 -7.70 -15.48 2.09
C LEU A 25 -7.40 -16.83 2.77
N ALA A 26 -6.13 -17.21 2.84
CA ALA A 26 -5.71 -18.43 3.53
C ALA A 26 -6.02 -18.38 5.04
N LEU A 27 -5.75 -17.25 5.70
CA LEU A 27 -6.10 -17.02 7.11
C LEU A 27 -7.62 -17.00 7.34
N GLY A 28 -8.39 -16.54 6.35
CA GLY A 28 -9.86 -16.61 6.33
C GLY A 28 -10.42 -18.02 6.13
N GLY A 29 -9.57 -19.04 6.02
CA GLY A 29 -9.96 -20.44 5.87
C GLY A 29 -10.14 -20.90 4.43
N GLN A 30 -9.88 -20.05 3.43
CA GLN A 30 -10.01 -20.45 2.03
C GLN A 30 -8.89 -21.41 1.64
N ARG A 31 -9.27 -22.57 1.11
CA ARG A 31 -8.32 -23.61 0.67
C ARG A 31 -8.47 -24.02 -0.78
N ASP A 32 -9.55 -23.61 -1.44
CA ASP A 32 -9.73 -23.85 -2.86
C ASP A 32 -8.61 -23.14 -3.66
N PRO A 33 -7.77 -23.89 -4.40
CA PRO A 33 -6.67 -23.30 -5.16
C PRO A 33 -7.14 -22.26 -6.17
N LEU A 34 -8.28 -22.48 -6.82
CA LEU A 34 -8.79 -21.55 -7.83
C LEU A 34 -9.15 -20.19 -7.21
N THR A 35 -9.79 -20.20 -6.06
CA THR A 35 -10.09 -18.95 -5.32
C THR A 35 -8.82 -18.26 -4.83
N LEU A 36 -7.84 -19.01 -4.33
CA LEU A 36 -6.57 -18.45 -3.85
C LEU A 36 -5.79 -17.81 -5.00
N THR A 37 -5.65 -18.50 -6.13
CA THR A 37 -4.97 -17.98 -7.31
C THR A 37 -5.70 -16.77 -7.88
N SER A 38 -7.03 -16.83 -8.04
CA SER A 38 -7.79 -15.68 -8.55
C SER A 38 -7.71 -14.47 -7.61
N GLY A 39 -7.83 -14.68 -6.31
CA GLY A 39 -7.65 -13.63 -5.30
C GLY A 39 -6.25 -13.00 -5.34
N TRP A 40 -5.21 -13.83 -5.46
CA TRP A 40 -3.84 -13.34 -5.64
C TRP A 40 -3.68 -12.51 -6.93
N MET A 41 -4.19 -13.00 -8.07
CA MET A 41 -4.11 -12.29 -9.35
C MET A 41 -4.84 -10.95 -9.32
N ILE A 42 -6.06 -10.93 -8.76
CA ILE A 42 -6.85 -9.71 -8.57
C ILE A 42 -6.10 -8.74 -7.66
N GLY A 43 -5.61 -9.22 -6.51
CA GLY A 43 -4.83 -8.42 -5.57
C GLY A 43 -3.59 -7.81 -6.22
N THR A 44 -2.83 -8.58 -6.99
CA THR A 44 -1.66 -8.11 -7.73
C THR A 44 -2.03 -7.06 -8.77
N LEU A 45 -3.09 -7.29 -9.55
CA LEU A 45 -3.53 -6.36 -10.59
C LEU A 45 -3.92 -4.99 -10.01
N PHE A 46 -4.84 -4.99 -9.04
CA PHE A 46 -5.31 -3.74 -8.42
C PHE A 46 -4.20 -3.02 -7.66
N SER A 47 -3.31 -3.77 -7.00
CA SER A 47 -2.15 -3.17 -6.34
C SER A 47 -1.19 -2.55 -7.35
N GLY A 48 -0.96 -3.18 -8.50
CA GLY A 48 -0.14 -2.61 -9.58
C GLY A 48 -0.71 -1.29 -10.10
N ILE A 49 -2.04 -1.23 -10.30
CA ILE A 49 -2.73 -0.01 -10.70
C ILE A 49 -2.57 1.08 -9.64
N ALA A 50 -2.83 0.77 -8.36
CA ALA A 50 -2.69 1.72 -7.26
C ALA A 50 -1.25 2.23 -7.08
N LEU A 51 -0.26 1.33 -7.14
CA LEU A 51 1.15 1.68 -7.09
C LEU A 51 1.56 2.58 -8.26
N THR A 52 1.04 2.32 -9.45
CA THR A 52 1.34 3.15 -10.63
C THR A 52 0.67 4.52 -10.54
N ALA A 53 -0.61 4.56 -10.16
CA ALA A 53 -1.41 5.78 -10.12
C ALA A 53 -1.00 6.72 -8.98
N VAL A 54 -0.61 6.17 -7.82
CA VAL A 54 -0.30 6.95 -6.61
C VAL A 54 1.19 6.92 -6.30
N GLY A 55 1.77 5.73 -6.18
CA GLY A 55 3.17 5.55 -5.82
C GLY A 55 4.14 6.08 -6.89
N GLY A 56 3.82 5.87 -8.17
CA GLY A 56 4.63 6.29 -9.31
C GLY A 56 4.92 7.80 -9.32
N PRO A 57 3.89 8.66 -9.32
CA PRO A 57 4.07 10.11 -9.26
C PRO A 57 4.88 10.57 -8.03
N LEU A 58 4.57 10.03 -6.84
CA LEU A 58 5.28 10.40 -5.62
C LEU A 58 6.76 10.00 -5.69
N TRP A 59 7.06 8.81 -6.21
CA TRP A 59 8.43 8.36 -6.42
C TRP A 59 9.16 9.27 -7.41
N LEU A 60 8.54 9.66 -8.52
CA LEU A 60 9.15 10.58 -9.49
C LEU A 60 9.51 11.91 -8.85
N VAL A 61 8.60 12.49 -8.05
CA VAL A 61 8.87 13.73 -7.30
C VAL A 61 10.07 13.55 -6.37
N MET A 62 10.12 12.46 -5.59
CA MET A 62 11.29 12.16 -4.75
C MET A 62 12.57 12.05 -5.55
N HIS A 63 12.50 11.41 -6.72
CA HIS A 63 13.66 11.15 -7.56
C HIS A 63 14.26 12.43 -8.14
N VAL A 64 13.39 13.36 -8.56
CA VAL A 64 13.75 14.70 -9.03
C VAL A 64 14.33 15.54 -7.89
N ALA A 65 13.77 15.43 -6.68
CA ALA A 65 14.27 16.10 -5.48
C ALA A 65 15.56 15.47 -4.89
N GLY A 66 16.13 14.43 -5.51
CA GLY A 66 17.34 13.77 -5.03
C GLY A 66 17.15 12.84 -3.83
N LEU A 67 15.91 12.62 -3.39
CA LEU A 67 15.55 11.80 -2.22
C LEU A 67 15.49 10.30 -2.59
N ARG A 68 16.67 9.71 -2.86
CA ARG A 68 16.79 8.35 -3.42
C ARG A 68 17.23 7.28 -2.42
N LYS A 69 17.14 7.56 -1.11
CA LYS A 69 17.56 6.63 -0.04
C LYS A 69 16.43 5.64 0.31
N PRO A 70 16.72 4.47 0.89
CA PRO A 70 15.69 3.46 1.19
C PRO A 70 14.60 3.95 2.15
N HIS A 71 14.96 4.73 3.16
CA HIS A 71 13.98 5.27 4.12
C HIS A 71 12.99 6.23 3.47
N HIS A 72 13.38 6.94 2.40
CA HIS A 72 12.48 7.81 1.65
C HIS A 72 11.38 7.01 0.95
N ALA A 73 11.75 5.90 0.32
CA ALA A 73 10.78 5.00 -0.30
C ALA A 73 9.85 4.35 0.73
N ALA A 74 10.41 3.94 1.88
CA ALA A 74 9.62 3.42 3.00
C ALA A 74 8.60 4.46 3.50
N LEU A 75 9.06 5.69 3.71
CA LEU A 75 8.25 6.78 4.23
C LEU A 75 7.15 7.18 3.24
N VAL A 76 7.45 7.25 1.94
CA VAL A 76 6.40 7.49 0.94
C VAL A 76 5.36 6.38 0.94
N GLY A 77 5.76 5.11 0.96
CA GLY A 77 4.81 4.00 1.08
C GLY A 77 3.93 4.15 2.33
N ALA A 78 4.55 4.36 3.49
CA ALA A 78 3.86 4.49 4.77
C ALA A 78 2.88 5.67 4.80
N VAL A 79 3.34 6.88 4.47
CA VAL A 79 2.55 8.11 4.54
C VAL A 79 1.42 8.08 3.52
N THR A 80 1.67 7.57 2.32
CA THR A 80 0.63 7.45 1.28
C THR A 80 -0.47 6.51 1.72
N ALA A 81 -0.12 5.31 2.20
CA ALA A 81 -1.10 4.36 2.71
C ALA A 81 -1.85 4.92 3.92
N MET A 82 -1.13 5.51 4.89
CA MET A 82 -1.76 6.14 6.05
C MET A 82 -2.77 7.21 5.63
N ALA A 83 -2.40 8.13 4.75
CA ALA A 83 -3.29 9.20 4.30
C ALA A 83 -4.54 8.66 3.60
N ILE A 84 -4.37 7.68 2.70
CA ILE A 84 -5.48 7.07 1.97
C ILE A 84 -6.40 6.30 2.92
N PHE A 85 -5.86 5.42 3.76
CA PHE A 85 -6.69 4.55 4.61
C PHE A 85 -7.32 5.30 5.77
N VAL A 86 -6.65 6.29 6.36
CA VAL A 86 -7.26 7.16 7.36
C VAL A 86 -8.38 7.97 6.71
N GLY A 87 -8.10 8.65 5.58
CA GLY A 87 -9.10 9.44 4.87
C GLY A 87 -10.31 8.61 4.42
N ALA A 88 -10.08 7.39 3.93
CA ALA A 88 -11.15 6.47 3.56
C ALA A 88 -11.98 6.05 4.79
N GLN A 89 -11.34 5.75 5.93
CA GLN A 89 -12.05 5.35 7.15
C GLN A 89 -12.75 6.51 7.87
N THR A 90 -12.26 7.74 7.76
CA THR A 90 -12.84 8.91 8.43
C THR A 90 -13.87 9.64 7.58
N TYR A 91 -13.67 9.71 6.26
CA TYR A 91 -14.49 10.51 5.36
C TYR A 91 -15.13 9.73 4.20
N GLY A 92 -14.61 8.56 3.86
CA GLY A 92 -15.13 7.75 2.75
C GLY A 92 -16.25 6.79 3.17
N PHE A 93 -15.90 5.82 4.02
CA PHE A 93 -16.79 4.71 4.37
C PHE A 93 -17.82 5.11 5.44
N GLY A 94 -19.09 4.80 5.17
CA GLY A 94 -20.18 4.85 6.15
C GLY A 94 -20.61 6.25 6.62
N ILE A 95 -20.13 7.34 5.99
CA ILE A 95 -20.41 8.71 6.46
C ILE A 95 -21.90 9.07 6.41
N PHE A 96 -22.62 8.58 5.40
CA PHE A 96 -24.06 8.85 5.24
C PHE A 96 -24.96 7.97 6.11
N GLN A 97 -24.40 6.91 6.69
CA GLN A 97 -25.12 5.96 7.55
C GLN A 97 -24.78 6.17 9.03
N MET A 98 -24.03 7.23 9.33
CA MET A 98 -23.46 7.42 10.65
C MET A 98 -24.45 8.12 11.58
N PRO A 99 -24.64 7.61 12.81
CA PRO A 99 -25.41 8.32 13.83
C PRO A 99 -24.78 9.68 14.16
N PRO A 100 -25.56 10.64 14.69
CA PRO A 100 -25.01 11.89 15.21
C PRO A 100 -23.88 11.61 16.21
N MET A 101 -22.71 12.21 15.98
CA MET A 101 -21.52 12.04 16.84
C MET A 101 -21.23 13.31 17.62
N ASP A 102 -20.85 13.13 18.89
CA ASP A 102 -20.26 14.18 19.70
C ASP A 102 -18.73 14.30 19.44
N ASN A 103 -18.10 15.31 20.03
CA ASN A 103 -16.66 15.55 19.84
C ASN A 103 -15.79 14.39 20.36
N GLY A 104 -16.24 13.68 21.40
CA GLY A 104 -15.55 12.52 21.93
C GLY A 104 -15.51 11.36 20.94
N ALA A 105 -16.67 10.99 20.38
CA ALA A 105 -16.78 9.94 19.36
C ALA A 105 -15.94 10.26 18.11
N TRP A 106 -15.86 11.53 17.72
CA TRP A 106 -15.00 11.97 16.62
C TRP A 106 -13.52 11.67 16.87
N ILE A 107 -13.00 11.97 18.07
CA ILE A 107 -11.60 11.69 18.42
C ILE A 107 -11.34 10.18 18.40
N TYR A 108 -12.24 9.38 18.98
CA TYR A 108 -12.11 7.92 18.95
C TYR A 108 -12.10 7.36 17.53
N ARG A 109 -12.92 7.90 16.63
CA ARG A 109 -12.92 7.50 15.21
C ARG A 109 -11.56 7.74 14.57
N TRP A 110 -10.98 8.92 14.77
CA TRP A 110 -9.66 9.25 14.24
C TRP A 110 -8.55 8.37 14.80
N LEU A 111 -8.56 8.15 16.13
CA LEU A 111 -7.58 7.27 16.78
C LEU A 111 -7.69 5.83 16.26
N SER A 112 -8.91 5.31 16.14
CA SER A 112 -9.15 3.97 15.59
C SER A 112 -8.68 3.87 14.14
N ALA A 113 -8.99 4.88 13.31
CA ALA A 113 -8.59 4.91 11.91
C ALA A 113 -7.05 4.99 11.76
N LEU A 114 -6.38 5.76 12.60
CA LEU A 114 -4.91 5.83 12.63
C LEU A 114 -4.31 4.48 13.05
N ALA A 115 -4.86 3.87 14.10
CA ALA A 115 -4.37 2.58 14.62
C ALA A 115 -4.53 1.45 13.59
N SER A 116 -5.70 1.33 12.96
CA SER A 116 -5.94 0.32 11.92
C SER A 116 -5.09 0.58 10.67
N SER A 117 -4.96 1.85 10.26
CA SER A 117 -4.15 2.23 9.09
C SER A 117 -2.66 2.06 9.31
N ALA A 118 -2.17 2.07 10.55
CA ALA A 118 -0.75 1.88 10.87
C ALA A 118 -0.23 0.54 10.37
N VAL A 119 -1.02 -0.53 10.46
CA VAL A 119 -0.64 -1.86 9.95
C VAL A 119 -0.44 -1.82 8.43
N LEU A 120 -1.38 -1.19 7.71
CA LEU A 120 -1.30 -1.03 6.26
C LEU A 120 -0.16 -0.11 5.84
N ALA A 121 0.12 0.93 6.64
CA ALA A 121 1.25 1.83 6.43
C ALA A 121 2.59 1.09 6.58
N LEU A 122 2.73 0.23 7.60
CA LEU A 122 3.94 -0.59 7.77
C LEU A 122 4.13 -1.55 6.60
N ILE A 123 3.06 -2.21 6.15
CA ILE A 123 3.06 -3.06 4.96
C ILE A 123 3.52 -2.27 3.72
N ALA A 124 2.93 -1.09 3.50
CA ALA A 124 3.27 -0.24 2.37
C ALA A 124 4.72 0.26 2.44
N ALA A 125 5.24 0.52 3.65
CA ALA A 125 6.64 0.86 3.87
C ALA A 125 7.58 -0.28 3.44
N LEU A 126 7.24 -1.53 3.83
CA LEU A 126 8.00 -2.72 3.45
C LEU A 126 7.97 -2.95 1.94
N ILE A 127 6.81 -2.78 1.30
CA ILE A 127 6.69 -2.85 -0.16
C ILE A 127 7.57 -1.78 -0.81
N GLY A 128 7.49 -0.52 -0.36
CA GLY A 128 8.33 0.57 -0.86
C GLY A 128 9.82 0.29 -0.71
N LEU A 129 10.25 -0.32 0.40
CA LEU A 129 11.63 -0.75 0.62
C LEU A 129 12.07 -1.85 -0.35
N VAL A 130 11.23 -2.86 -0.60
CA VAL A 130 11.55 -3.93 -1.55
C VAL A 130 11.63 -3.37 -2.97
N MET A 131 10.65 -2.57 -3.37
CA MET A 131 10.66 -1.89 -4.67
C MET A 131 11.93 -1.07 -4.84
N TRP A 132 12.34 -0.31 -3.80
CA TRP A 132 13.56 0.49 -3.83
C TRP A 132 14.79 -0.39 -4.03
N ARG A 133 14.89 -1.51 -3.29
CA ARG A 133 16.00 -2.45 -3.45
C ARG A 133 16.07 -3.00 -4.86
N VAL A 134 14.94 -3.37 -5.47
CA VAL A 134 14.89 -3.87 -6.85
C VAL A 134 15.31 -2.79 -7.85
N ALA A 135 14.81 -1.56 -7.67
CA ALA A 135 15.07 -0.43 -8.56
C ALA A 135 16.55 0.01 -8.58
N TYR A 136 17.21 -0.03 -7.41
CA TYR A 136 18.58 0.49 -7.23
C TYR A 136 19.66 -0.58 -7.03
N ARG A 137 19.34 -1.88 -7.14
CA ARG A 137 20.35 -2.94 -7.08
C ARG A 137 21.40 -2.72 -8.17
N ARG A 138 22.67 -2.59 -7.77
CA ARG A 138 23.81 -2.46 -8.70
C ARG A 138 23.94 -3.74 -9.53
N GLN A 139 24.10 -3.60 -10.85
CA GLN A 139 24.57 -4.69 -11.71
C GLN A 139 26.08 -4.76 -11.51
N THR A 140 26.55 -5.86 -10.94
CA THR A 140 27.94 -6.31 -11.12
C THR A 140 28.04 -6.98 -12.47
#